data_AF-A0AAA9ZG51-F1
#
_entry.id   AF-A0AAA9ZG51-F1
#
_cell.length_a   1.000
_cell.length_b   1.000
_cell.length_c   1.000
_cell.angle_alpha   90.00
_cell.angle_beta   90.00
_cell.angle_gamma   90.00
#
_symmetry.space_group_name_H-M   'P 1'
#
loop_
_entity.id
_entity.type
_entity.pdbx_description
1 polymer ?
#
loop_
_entity_poly.entity_id
_entity_poly.type
_entity_poly.pdbx_seq_one_letter_code
_entity_poly.pdbx_strand_id
1 'polypeptide(L)'
;MQDPAEPKPRIASKCPISQCQIMLTETALLDHLLSEHKGLDLKSVEAGEKAFLSFRESIFPYGQPVCMGVLLYGGKGTRARPAQTGLVHRNSILSASYASYEKHLPVLVMGCKTHLTDMLADDEIPSEIYNDICQRRDAAQDGSDQEKDIFVLWLIGPSTTRPIHGEVTLSDVDRIIVRGCRMQLRDFKDFLQPKSFLCEGVDYLMVNRGGMSLMTRNGDEAVEMEVCIDEGRTEI
;
A
#
# COMPACT_ATOMS: atom_id res chain seq x y z
N MET A 1 38.84 -13.34 -14.22
CA MET A 1 37.97 -12.28 -14.77
C MET A 1 36.56 -12.83 -14.69
N GLN A 2 35.74 -12.32 -13.78
CA GLN A 2 34.31 -12.65 -13.73
C GLN A 2 33.61 -11.78 -14.78
N ASP A 3 32.81 -12.41 -15.64
CA ASP A 3 31.93 -11.71 -16.57
C ASP A 3 31.04 -10.71 -15.81
N PRO A 4 30.86 -9.48 -16.32
CA PRO A 4 29.86 -8.59 -15.78
C PRO A 4 28.49 -9.22 -16.06
N ALA A 5 27.79 -9.62 -15.00
CA ALA A 5 26.46 -10.19 -15.07
C ALA A 5 25.57 -9.33 -16.00
N GLU A 6 25.00 -9.97 -17.02
CA GLU A 6 24.03 -9.34 -17.91
C GLU A 6 22.95 -8.61 -17.08
N PRO A 7 22.59 -7.36 -17.42
CA PRO A 7 21.54 -6.66 -16.71
C PRO A 7 20.23 -7.45 -16.87
N LYS A 8 19.67 -7.92 -15.74
CA LYS A 8 18.35 -8.55 -15.70
C LYS A 8 17.36 -7.70 -16.51
N PRO A 9 16.52 -8.33 -17.37
CA PRO A 9 15.56 -7.59 -18.17
C PRO A 9 14.65 -6.77 -17.24
N ARG A 10 14.51 -5.48 -17.55
CA ARG A 10 13.63 -4.58 -16.81
C ARG A 10 12.19 -4.94 -17.15
N ILE A 11 11.59 -5.78 -16.32
CA ILE A 11 10.20 -6.21 -16.48
C ILE A 11 9.30 -4.98 -16.23
N ALA A 12 8.47 -4.67 -17.23
CA ALA A 12 7.42 -3.68 -17.10
C ALA A 12 6.20 -4.31 -16.42
N SER A 13 5.58 -3.58 -15.51
CA SER A 13 4.36 -4.00 -14.80
C SER A 13 3.27 -2.94 -14.92
N LYS A 14 2.02 -3.36 -14.78
CA LYS A 14 0.87 -2.46 -14.91
C LYS A 14 0.91 -1.36 -13.85
N CYS A 15 0.44 -0.16 -14.20
CA CYS A 15 0.24 0.92 -13.26
C CYS A 15 -0.63 0.47 -12.08
N PRO A 16 -0.25 0.78 -10.82
CA PRO A 16 -0.99 0.36 -9.64
C PRO A 16 -2.33 1.08 -9.44
N ILE A 17 -2.61 2.15 -10.19
CA ILE A 17 -3.88 2.87 -10.09
C ILE A 17 -4.92 2.14 -10.94
N SER A 18 -6.06 1.83 -10.30
CA SER A 18 -7.19 1.17 -10.95
C SER A 18 -7.57 1.87 -12.26
N GLN A 19 -7.90 1.05 -13.26
CA GLN A 19 -8.29 1.46 -14.62
C GLN A 19 -7.15 2.05 -15.50
N CYS A 20 -5.97 2.34 -14.95
CA CYS A 20 -4.80 2.67 -15.76
C CYS A 20 -4.21 1.39 -16.39
N GLN A 21 -4.00 1.40 -17.71
CA GLN A 21 -3.48 0.25 -18.47
C GLN A 21 -2.02 0.43 -18.91
N ILE A 22 -1.37 1.51 -18.46
CA ILE A 22 0.02 1.78 -18.81
C ILE A 22 0.94 0.77 -18.13
N MET A 23 1.90 0.26 -18.89
CA MET A 23 2.98 -0.60 -18.39
C MET A 23 4.19 0.27 -18.04
N LEU A 24 4.72 0.09 -16.83
CA LEU A 24 5.73 0.93 -16.23
C LEU A 24 6.93 0.12 -15.78
N THR A 25 8.12 0.70 -15.94
CA THR A 25 9.29 0.27 -15.19
C THR A 25 9.29 0.94 -13.82
N GLU A 26 10.05 0.39 -12.87
CA GLU A 26 10.26 0.99 -11.54
C GLU A 26 10.67 2.47 -11.60
N THR A 27 11.59 2.82 -12.51
CA THR A 27 12.10 4.18 -12.63
C THR A 27 11.06 5.14 -13.23
N ALA A 28 10.15 4.62 -14.05
CA ALA A 28 9.10 5.42 -14.70
C ALA A 28 7.86 5.62 -13.83
N LEU A 29 7.73 4.89 -12.72
CA LEU A 29 6.54 4.90 -11.87
C LEU A 29 6.19 6.32 -11.41
N LEU A 30 7.14 7.02 -10.77
CA LEU A 30 6.85 8.35 -10.22
C LEU A 30 6.51 9.37 -11.31
N ASP A 31 7.25 9.37 -12.42
CA ASP A 31 7.00 10.29 -13.54
C ASP A 31 5.58 10.10 -14.12
N HIS A 32 5.17 8.84 -14.30
CA HIS A 32 3.82 8.50 -14.75
C HIS A 32 2.74 8.94 -13.74
N LEU A 33 2.93 8.69 -12.44
CA LEU A 33 1.98 9.11 -11.41
C LEU A 33 1.80 10.63 -11.41
N LEU A 34 2.88 11.39 -11.58
CA LEU A 34 2.85 12.86 -11.59
C LEU A 34 2.21 13.46 -12.86
N SER A 35 2.39 12.81 -14.01
CA SER A 35 1.90 13.31 -15.31
C SER A 35 0.45 12.91 -15.60
N GLU A 36 0.10 11.65 -15.35
CA GLU A 36 -1.17 11.07 -15.78
C GLU A 36 -2.22 11.03 -14.65
N HIS A 37 -1.81 10.98 -13.39
CA HIS A 37 -2.70 10.83 -12.23
C HIS A 37 -2.79 12.11 -11.41
N LYS A 38 -3.38 13.14 -12.02
CA LYS A 38 -3.64 14.43 -11.36
C LYS A 38 -4.61 14.26 -10.20
N GLY A 39 -4.29 14.89 -9.06
CA GLY A 39 -5.13 14.86 -7.86
C GLY A 39 -4.74 13.80 -6.83
N LEU A 40 -3.67 13.04 -7.06
CA LEU A 40 -3.06 12.22 -6.00
C LEU A 40 -2.53 13.12 -4.87
N ASP A 41 -2.81 12.72 -3.62
CA ASP A 41 -2.22 13.37 -2.45
C ASP A 41 -0.73 12.98 -2.36
N LEU A 42 0.15 13.95 -2.61
CA LEU A 42 1.60 13.78 -2.65
C LEU A 42 2.23 14.40 -1.39
N LYS A 43 2.92 13.59 -0.59
CA LYS A 43 3.59 14.07 0.64
C LYS A 43 5.04 13.68 0.67
N SER A 44 5.93 14.64 0.81
CA SER A 44 7.33 14.37 1.11
C SER A 44 7.47 13.99 2.57
N VAL A 45 8.19 12.91 2.85
CA VAL A 45 8.44 12.44 4.23
C VAL A 45 9.86 11.94 4.37
N GLU A 46 10.51 12.24 5.49
CA GLU A 46 11.79 11.64 5.88
C GLU A 46 11.59 10.46 6.85
N ALA A 47 12.66 9.72 7.13
CA ALA A 47 12.63 8.58 8.04
C ALA A 47 12.13 8.97 9.43
N GLY A 48 11.13 8.25 9.93
CA GLY A 48 10.52 8.51 11.24
C GLY A 48 9.52 9.67 11.24
N GLU A 49 9.38 10.42 10.15
CA GLU A 49 8.34 11.45 10.03
C GLU A 49 6.98 10.82 9.74
N LYS A 50 5.94 11.41 10.34
CA LYS A 50 4.56 10.99 10.14
C LYS A 50 3.93 11.76 8.99
N ALA A 51 3.49 11.05 7.96
CA ALA A 51 2.53 11.53 6.99
C ALA A 51 1.12 11.30 7.50
N PHE A 52 0.23 12.26 7.27
CA PHE A 52 -1.19 12.15 7.61
C PHE A 52 -1.99 12.07 6.32
N LEU A 53 -2.91 11.12 6.18
CA LEU A 53 -3.89 11.03 5.11
C LEU A 53 -5.28 10.99 5.74
N SER A 54 -6.30 11.46 5.03
CA SER A 54 -7.69 11.38 5.49
C SER A 54 -8.54 10.85 4.35
N PHE A 55 -9.43 9.91 4.65
CA PHE A 55 -10.29 9.31 3.63
C PHE A 55 -11.68 8.98 4.18
N ARG A 56 -12.65 8.90 3.26
CA ARG A 56 -13.99 8.39 3.55
C ARG A 56 -14.13 7.00 2.98
N GLU A 57 -14.96 6.18 3.60
CA GLU A 57 -15.22 4.81 3.11
C GLU A 57 -15.68 4.77 1.64
N SER A 58 -16.42 5.79 1.19
CA SER A 58 -16.94 5.90 -0.17
C SER A 58 -15.88 5.94 -1.25
N ILE A 59 -14.60 6.20 -0.91
CA ILE A 59 -13.51 6.17 -1.90
C ILE A 59 -13.15 4.76 -2.36
N PHE A 60 -13.65 3.71 -1.70
CA PHE A 60 -13.35 2.32 -2.05
C PHE A 60 -14.51 1.65 -2.79
N PRO A 61 -14.46 1.58 -4.13
CA PRO A 61 -15.31 0.67 -4.87
C PRO A 61 -15.02 -0.77 -4.46
N TYR A 62 -16.05 -1.61 -4.54
CA TYR A 62 -15.91 -3.01 -4.22
C TYR A 62 -14.96 -3.72 -5.19
N GLY A 63 -13.99 -4.47 -4.67
CA GLY A 63 -13.02 -5.27 -5.42
C GLY A 63 -12.01 -4.47 -6.24
N GLN A 64 -11.93 -3.14 -6.05
CA GLN A 64 -11.01 -2.29 -6.80
C GLN A 64 -9.98 -1.63 -5.87
N PRO A 65 -8.68 -1.91 -6.05
CA PRO A 65 -7.62 -1.20 -5.35
C PRO A 65 -7.63 0.30 -5.65
N VAL A 66 -7.43 1.11 -4.63
CA VAL A 66 -7.40 2.57 -4.71
C VAL A 66 -6.09 3.07 -4.10
N CYS A 67 -5.39 3.94 -4.83
CA CYS A 67 -4.25 4.67 -4.31
C CYS A 67 -4.76 5.89 -3.55
N MET A 68 -4.61 5.90 -2.22
CA MET A 68 -5.08 6.99 -1.35
C MET A 68 -4.08 8.15 -1.31
N GLY A 69 -2.81 7.88 -1.57
CA GLY A 69 -1.75 8.89 -1.58
C GLY A 69 -0.41 8.29 -1.93
N VAL A 70 0.54 9.17 -2.24
CA VAL A 70 1.92 8.83 -2.58
C VAL A 70 2.86 9.58 -1.65
N LEU A 71 3.61 8.83 -0.86
CA LEU A 71 4.65 9.35 0.01
C LEU A 71 5.99 9.34 -0.74
N LEU A 72 6.59 10.51 -0.87
CA LEU A 72 7.90 10.69 -1.48
C LEU A 72 8.94 10.53 -0.37
N TYR A 73 9.33 9.29 -0.11
CA TYR A 73 10.23 8.96 0.99
C TYR A 73 11.66 9.42 0.70
N GLY A 74 12.17 10.29 1.57
CA GLY A 74 13.44 10.99 1.41
C GLY A 74 14.63 10.34 2.12
N GLY A 75 14.46 9.23 2.83
CA GLY A 75 15.54 8.59 3.58
C GLY A 75 15.83 9.26 4.93
N LYS A 76 16.96 8.88 5.55
CA LYS A 76 17.46 9.46 6.82
C LYS A 76 18.21 10.78 6.57
N GLY A 77 17.47 11.82 6.19
CA GLY A 77 17.98 13.15 5.90
C GLY A 77 18.55 13.34 4.49
N THR A 78 18.98 14.57 4.19
CA THR A 78 19.33 15.01 2.82
C THR A 78 20.54 14.31 2.17
N ARG A 79 21.41 13.68 2.96
CA ARG A 79 22.61 12.97 2.47
C ARG A 79 22.38 11.48 2.23
N ALA A 80 21.27 10.94 2.70
CA ALA A 80 20.94 9.51 2.64
C ALA A 80 19.67 9.28 1.82
N ARG A 81 19.51 9.98 0.68
CA ARG A 81 18.38 9.76 -0.21
C ARG A 81 18.38 8.30 -0.71
N PRO A 82 17.22 7.64 -0.85
CA PRO A 82 17.12 6.24 -1.27
C PRO A 82 17.98 5.88 -2.49
N ALA A 83 17.91 6.67 -3.57
CA ALA A 83 18.69 6.37 -4.76
C ALA A 83 20.20 6.64 -4.61
N GLN A 84 20.60 7.50 -3.66
CA GLN A 84 22.03 7.78 -3.39
C GLN A 84 22.68 6.69 -2.53
N THR A 85 21.92 6.07 -1.65
CA THR A 85 22.38 4.97 -0.79
C THR A 85 22.30 3.61 -1.48
N GLY A 86 21.81 3.56 -2.72
CA GLY A 86 21.60 2.31 -3.47
C GLY A 86 20.39 1.50 -2.99
N LEU A 87 19.47 2.13 -2.24
CA LEU A 87 18.23 1.48 -1.79
C LEU A 87 17.29 1.17 -2.95
N VAL A 88 17.19 2.08 -3.91
CA VAL A 88 16.30 1.99 -5.09
C VAL A 88 16.99 2.62 -6.30
N HIS A 89 16.55 2.28 -7.51
CA HIS A 89 16.96 3.02 -8.69
C HIS A 89 16.44 4.46 -8.67
N ARG A 90 17.21 5.40 -9.25
CA ARG A 90 16.76 6.78 -9.44
C ARG A 90 15.53 6.79 -10.34
N ASN A 91 14.55 7.63 -10.01
CA ASN A 91 13.41 7.88 -10.89
C ASN A 91 13.91 8.45 -12.23
N SER A 92 13.12 8.26 -13.28
CA SER A 92 13.31 8.92 -14.56
C SER A 92 13.38 10.44 -14.37
N ILE A 93 13.92 11.15 -15.37
CA ILE A 93 14.01 12.61 -15.32
C ILE A 93 12.60 13.17 -15.16
N LEU A 94 12.36 13.82 -14.03
CA LEU A 94 11.07 14.40 -13.69
C LEU A 94 10.98 15.80 -14.28
N SER A 95 9.76 16.32 -14.42
CA SER A 95 9.58 17.73 -14.79
C SER A 95 10.22 18.68 -13.76
N ALA A 96 10.52 19.90 -14.16
CA ALA A 96 11.27 20.86 -13.34
C ALA A 96 10.64 21.09 -11.94
N SER A 97 9.30 21.04 -11.84
CA SER A 97 8.56 21.18 -10.59
C SER A 97 8.78 20.04 -9.60
N TYR A 98 9.21 18.87 -10.07
CA TYR A 98 9.39 17.65 -9.27
C TYR A 98 10.82 17.12 -9.28
N ALA A 99 11.78 17.86 -9.86
CA ALA A 99 13.17 17.43 -10.00
C ALA A 99 13.85 17.10 -8.64
N SER A 100 13.40 17.70 -7.53
CA SER A 100 13.88 17.38 -6.18
C SER A 100 13.58 15.93 -5.77
N TYR A 101 12.59 15.29 -6.37
CA TYR A 101 12.11 13.95 -6.02
C TYR A 101 12.75 12.81 -6.82
N GLU A 102 13.67 13.11 -7.75
CA GLU A 102 14.31 12.09 -8.59
C GLU A 102 15.03 10.99 -7.79
N LYS A 103 15.49 11.31 -6.58
CA LYS A 103 16.21 10.39 -5.69
C LYS A 103 15.37 9.84 -4.54
N HIS A 104 14.09 10.19 -4.47
CA HIS A 104 13.16 9.72 -3.45
C HIS A 104 12.57 8.36 -3.86
N LEU A 105 12.15 7.59 -2.86
CA LEU A 105 11.39 6.36 -3.08
C LEU A 105 9.89 6.71 -3.05
N PRO A 106 9.14 6.55 -4.15
CA PRO A 106 7.69 6.67 -4.11
C PRO A 106 7.09 5.46 -3.37
N VAL A 107 6.35 5.74 -2.31
CA VAL A 107 5.57 4.74 -1.54
C VAL A 107 4.10 5.07 -1.70
N LEU A 108 3.36 4.18 -2.36
CA LEU A 108 1.93 4.33 -2.57
C LEU A 108 1.20 3.67 -1.39
N VAL A 109 0.24 4.41 -0.84
CA VAL A 109 -0.65 3.90 0.20
C VAL A 109 -1.91 3.40 -0.48
N MET A 110 -2.10 2.08 -0.46
CA MET A 110 -3.18 1.40 -1.18
C MET A 110 -4.28 0.96 -0.22
N GLY A 111 -5.52 0.92 -0.71
CA GLY A 111 -6.63 0.33 0.01
C GLY A 111 -7.66 -0.31 -0.92
N CYS A 112 -8.39 -1.29 -0.43
CA CYS A 112 -9.43 -1.99 -1.17
C CYS A 112 -10.56 -2.42 -0.24
N LYS A 113 -11.81 -2.24 -0.68
CA LYS A 113 -12.98 -2.83 -0.04
C LYS A 113 -13.33 -4.13 -0.75
N THR A 114 -13.48 -5.22 -0.02
CA THR A 114 -13.80 -6.54 -0.59
C THR A 114 -14.42 -7.46 0.45
N HIS A 115 -14.77 -8.69 0.10
CA HIS A 115 -15.10 -9.76 1.04
C HIS A 115 -13.92 -10.71 1.16
N LEU A 116 -13.80 -11.32 2.34
CA LEU A 116 -12.80 -12.37 2.53
C LEU A 116 -13.02 -13.51 1.54
N THR A 117 -14.27 -13.89 1.27
CA THR A 117 -14.63 -14.97 0.33
C THR A 117 -14.19 -14.72 -1.11
N ASP A 118 -14.28 -13.48 -1.58
CA ASP A 118 -13.94 -13.11 -2.95
C ASP A 118 -12.43 -13.15 -3.22
N MET A 119 -11.65 -13.11 -2.15
CA MET A 119 -10.19 -13.19 -2.19
C MET A 119 -9.69 -14.64 -2.01
N LEU A 120 -10.58 -15.57 -1.67
CA LEU A 120 -10.29 -16.99 -1.41
C LEU A 120 -10.69 -17.90 -2.60
N ALA A 121 -11.15 -17.32 -3.71
CA ALA A 121 -11.46 -18.07 -4.93
C ALA A 121 -10.18 -18.29 -5.75
N ASP A 122 -9.55 -19.45 -5.54
CA ASP A 122 -8.99 -20.36 -6.56
C ASP A 122 -8.13 -21.43 -5.81
N ASP A 123 -8.69 -22.63 -5.62
CA ASP A 123 -8.08 -23.95 -5.37
C ASP A 123 -6.93 -24.18 -4.34
N GLU A 124 -6.43 -23.19 -3.61
CA GLU A 124 -5.20 -23.36 -2.80
C GLU A 124 -5.34 -23.27 -1.27
N ILE A 125 -6.56 -23.18 -0.71
CA ILE A 125 -6.72 -23.07 0.75
C ILE A 125 -6.87 -24.46 1.37
N PRO A 126 -5.97 -24.88 2.29
CA PRO A 126 -6.16 -26.10 3.06
C PRO A 126 -7.51 -26.06 3.77
N SER A 127 -8.28 -27.14 3.63
CA SER A 127 -9.67 -27.27 4.10
C SER A 127 -9.88 -26.87 5.57
N GLU A 128 -8.84 -26.95 6.40
CA GLU A 128 -8.88 -26.58 7.82
C GLU A 128 -8.98 -25.06 8.04
N ILE A 129 -8.27 -24.24 7.24
CA ILE A 129 -8.34 -22.77 7.28
C ILE A 129 -9.64 -22.29 6.64
N TYR A 130 -10.04 -22.93 5.54
CA TYR A 130 -11.34 -22.70 4.91
C TYR A 130 -12.48 -22.95 5.91
N ASN A 131 -12.40 -24.02 6.70
CA ASN A 131 -13.40 -24.37 7.70
C ASN A 131 -13.44 -23.41 8.89
N ASP A 132 -12.31 -22.90 9.40
CA ASP A 132 -12.33 -21.90 10.50
C ASP A 132 -12.92 -20.55 10.02
N ILE A 133 -12.59 -20.15 8.80
CA ILE A 133 -13.18 -18.97 8.14
C ILE A 133 -14.66 -19.19 7.82
N CYS A 134 -15.06 -20.39 7.41
CA CYS A 134 -16.45 -20.77 7.15
C CYS A 134 -17.26 -21.12 8.42
N GLN A 135 -16.65 -21.35 9.58
CA GLN A 135 -17.39 -21.49 10.84
C GLN A 135 -17.75 -20.12 11.42
N ARG A 136 -16.93 -19.09 11.14
CA ARG A 136 -17.31 -17.68 11.37
C ARG A 136 -18.41 -17.18 10.41
N ARG A 137 -18.66 -17.91 9.31
CA ARG A 137 -19.68 -17.63 8.27
C ARG A 137 -21.09 -18.05 8.69
N ASP A 138 -21.27 -19.09 9.50
CA ASP A 138 -22.61 -19.59 9.88
C ASP A 138 -23.25 -18.79 11.02
N ALA A 139 -22.46 -18.06 11.82
CA ALA A 139 -22.98 -17.15 12.85
C ALA A 139 -23.48 -15.79 12.29
N ALA A 140 -23.20 -15.50 11.01
CA ALA A 140 -23.46 -14.20 10.36
C ALA A 140 -24.53 -14.28 9.25
N GLN A 141 -25.30 -15.38 9.19
CA GLN A 141 -26.17 -15.70 8.06
C GLN A 141 -27.48 -14.89 7.98
N ASP A 142 -27.72 -13.95 8.92
CA ASP A 142 -28.90 -13.08 8.95
C ASP A 142 -28.64 -11.62 8.51
N GLY A 143 -27.42 -11.31 8.04
CA GLY A 143 -26.97 -9.94 7.72
C GLY A 143 -26.96 -9.57 6.24
N SER A 144 -27.13 -8.28 5.93
CA SER A 144 -26.93 -7.73 4.57
C SER A 144 -25.49 -7.96 4.08
N ASP A 145 -25.25 -8.10 2.77
CA ASP A 145 -23.90 -8.39 2.22
C ASP A 145 -22.82 -7.37 2.62
N GLN A 146 -23.20 -6.15 3.02
CA GLN A 146 -22.26 -5.14 3.53
C GLN A 146 -21.63 -5.50 4.88
N GLU A 147 -22.27 -6.34 5.70
CA GLU A 147 -21.71 -6.77 6.99
C GLU A 147 -20.45 -7.64 6.82
N LYS A 148 -20.27 -8.21 5.63
CA LYS A 148 -19.12 -9.03 5.24
C LYS A 148 -17.97 -8.20 4.67
N ASP A 149 -18.17 -6.89 4.46
CA ASP A 149 -17.14 -6.00 3.92
C ASP A 149 -15.91 -5.97 4.84
N ILE A 150 -14.75 -6.13 4.22
CA ILE A 150 -13.44 -5.88 4.80
C ILE A 150 -12.72 -4.81 4.00
N PHE A 151 -11.93 -4.02 4.70
CA PHE A 151 -11.06 -2.99 4.16
C PHE A 151 -9.63 -3.44 4.38
N VAL A 152 -8.90 -3.62 3.29
CA VAL A 152 -7.51 -4.05 3.30
C VAL A 152 -6.67 -2.87 2.87
N LEU A 153 -5.65 -2.51 3.66
CA LEU A 153 -4.72 -1.42 3.40
C LEU A 153 -3.29 -1.94 3.40
N TRP A 154 -2.48 -1.52 2.43
CA TRP A 154 -1.09 -1.98 2.28
C TRP A 154 -0.23 -0.91 1.61
N LEU A 155 1.09 -1.11 1.65
CA LEU A 155 2.06 -0.20 1.03
C LEU A 155 2.73 -0.88 -0.15
N ILE A 156 2.83 -0.17 -1.27
CA ILE A 156 3.59 -0.63 -2.45
C ILE A 156 4.55 0.43 -2.95
N GLY A 157 5.61 0.00 -3.63
CA GLY A 157 6.56 0.89 -4.29
C GLY A 157 7.48 0.12 -5.23
N PRO A 158 8.47 0.78 -5.83
CA PRO A 158 9.53 0.11 -6.56
C PRO A 158 10.28 -0.90 -5.67
N SER A 159 10.81 -1.97 -6.28
CA SER A 159 11.73 -2.89 -5.61
C SER A 159 12.88 -2.15 -4.90
N THR A 160 13.16 -2.58 -3.68
CA THR A 160 14.27 -2.04 -2.87
C THR A 160 15.33 -3.12 -2.62
N THR A 161 16.58 -2.71 -2.46
CA THR A 161 17.71 -3.63 -2.18
C THR A 161 17.69 -4.18 -0.75
N ARG A 162 16.91 -3.57 0.14
CA ARG A 162 16.66 -4.02 1.52
C ARG A 162 15.22 -3.71 1.94
N PRO A 163 14.64 -4.44 2.92
CA PRO A 163 13.28 -4.22 3.39
C PRO A 163 13.05 -2.81 3.95
N ILE A 164 11.97 -2.18 3.50
CA ILE A 164 11.43 -0.93 4.04
C ILE A 164 10.13 -1.25 4.76
N HIS A 165 9.92 -0.67 5.94
CA HIS A 165 8.72 -0.88 6.72
C HIS A 165 7.96 0.42 6.87
N GLY A 166 6.64 0.32 6.88
CA GLY A 166 5.75 1.39 7.26
C GLY A 166 4.97 1.01 8.51
N GLU A 167 4.78 1.97 9.40
CA GLU A 167 3.80 1.91 10.47
C GLU A 167 2.58 2.70 10.01
N VAL A 168 1.47 1.98 9.77
CA VAL A 168 0.18 2.56 9.36
C VAL A 168 -0.75 2.50 10.54
N THR A 169 -1.32 3.64 10.92
CA THR A 169 -2.29 3.76 12.02
C THR A 169 -3.54 4.46 11.51
N LEU A 170 -4.69 3.83 11.68
CA LEU A 170 -6.01 4.39 11.45
C LEU A 170 -6.62 4.86 12.76
N SER A 171 -7.27 6.00 12.73
CA SER A 171 -8.06 6.51 13.85
C SER A 171 -9.34 7.19 13.40
N ASP A 172 -10.34 7.18 14.28
CA ASP A 172 -11.47 8.11 14.15
C ASP A 172 -11.01 9.57 14.35
N VAL A 173 -11.90 10.52 14.03
CA VAL A 173 -11.61 11.96 14.13
C VAL A 173 -11.21 12.41 15.54
N ASP A 174 -11.74 11.75 16.58
CA ASP A 174 -11.43 12.05 17.97
C ASP A 174 -10.22 11.26 18.51
N ARG A 175 -9.65 10.35 17.71
CA ARG A 175 -8.51 9.48 18.05
C ARG A 175 -8.78 8.57 19.27
N ILE A 176 -10.04 8.23 19.50
CA ILE A 176 -10.48 7.30 20.54
C ILE A 176 -10.32 5.86 20.05
N ILE A 177 -10.71 5.59 18.82
CA ILE A 177 -10.64 4.29 18.19
C ILE A 177 -9.39 4.28 17.32
N VAL A 178 -8.42 3.43 17.66
CA VAL A 178 -7.14 3.35 16.97
C VAL A 178 -6.83 1.90 16.57
N ARG A 179 -6.42 1.70 15.32
CA ARG A 179 -5.90 0.42 14.81
C ARG A 179 -4.65 0.68 14.01
N GLY A 180 -3.58 -0.04 14.30
CA GLY A 180 -2.34 0.10 13.56
C GLY A 180 -1.68 -1.23 13.24
N CYS A 181 -0.81 -1.20 12.24
CA CYS A 181 -0.01 -2.34 11.82
C CYS A 181 1.35 -1.82 11.31
N ARG A 182 2.40 -2.57 11.60
CA ARG A 182 3.70 -2.43 10.94
C ARG A 182 3.73 -3.42 9.78
N MET A 183 3.99 -2.93 8.58
CA MET A 183 4.00 -3.71 7.35
C MET A 183 5.22 -3.41 6.50
N GLN A 184 5.74 -4.41 5.80
CA GLN A 184 6.78 -4.24 4.80
C GLN A 184 6.21 -3.63 3.52
N LEU A 185 6.97 -2.71 2.92
CA LEU A 185 6.71 -2.18 1.58
C LEU A 185 6.85 -3.31 0.55
N ARG A 186 5.79 -3.52 -0.24
CA ARG A 186 5.73 -4.55 -1.27
C ARG A 186 6.12 -3.99 -2.64
N ASP A 187 6.63 -4.85 -3.52
CA ASP A 187 6.89 -4.46 -4.91
C ASP A 187 5.56 -4.25 -5.65
N PHE A 188 5.39 -3.10 -6.29
CA PHE A 188 4.20 -2.81 -7.10
C PHE A 188 4.03 -3.77 -8.29
N LYS A 189 5.06 -4.52 -8.68
CA LYS A 189 4.97 -5.50 -9.76
C LYS A 189 4.12 -6.73 -9.40
N ASP A 190 4.14 -7.14 -8.13
CA ASP A 190 3.60 -8.42 -7.69
C ASP A 190 2.35 -8.28 -6.81
N PHE A 191 2.11 -7.09 -6.23
CA PHE A 191 1.16 -6.89 -5.14
C PHE A 191 0.10 -5.81 -5.41
N LEU A 192 -0.47 -5.84 -6.61
CA LEU A 192 -1.54 -4.91 -7.00
C LEU A 192 -2.92 -5.29 -6.44
N GLN A 193 -3.14 -6.57 -6.14
CA GLN A 193 -4.46 -7.09 -5.75
C GLN A 193 -4.37 -7.82 -4.40
N PRO A 194 -5.29 -7.58 -3.46
CA PRO A 194 -5.25 -8.23 -2.15
C PRO A 194 -5.15 -9.76 -2.19
N LYS A 195 -5.84 -10.40 -3.16
CA LYS A 195 -5.79 -11.85 -3.34
C LYS A 195 -4.38 -12.42 -3.52
N SER A 196 -3.40 -11.64 -3.99
CA SER A 196 -2.03 -12.15 -4.17
C SER A 196 -1.22 -12.24 -2.88
N PHE A 197 -1.68 -11.65 -1.77
CA PHE A 197 -0.93 -11.63 -0.51
C PHE A 197 -1.75 -11.86 0.76
N LEU A 198 -3.08 -11.78 0.71
CA LEU A 198 -3.91 -11.94 1.92
C LEU A 198 -3.70 -13.30 2.60
N CYS A 199 -3.48 -14.37 1.85
CA CYS A 199 -3.21 -15.70 2.39
C CYS A 199 -1.89 -15.79 3.17
N GLU A 200 -0.96 -14.86 2.94
CA GLU A 200 0.31 -14.80 3.69
C GLU A 200 0.10 -14.30 5.13
N GLY A 201 -1.01 -13.61 5.40
CA GLY A 201 -1.36 -13.13 6.74
C GLY A 201 -0.47 -12.01 7.29
N VAL A 202 0.39 -11.40 6.46
CA VAL A 202 1.38 -10.38 6.87
C VAL A 202 1.38 -9.17 5.93
N ASP A 203 1.92 -8.05 6.42
CA ASP A 203 2.17 -6.81 5.66
C ASP A 203 0.92 -6.14 5.05
N TYR A 204 -0.19 -6.20 5.77
CA TYR A 204 -1.39 -5.40 5.50
C TYR A 204 -2.14 -5.08 6.80
N LEU A 205 -2.95 -4.03 6.78
CA LEU A 205 -3.93 -3.72 7.82
C LEU A 205 -5.31 -4.11 7.30
N MET A 206 -6.02 -4.96 8.04
CA MET A 206 -7.40 -5.33 7.75
C MET A 206 -8.35 -4.76 8.81
N VAL A 207 -9.40 -4.09 8.35
CA VAL A 207 -10.50 -3.59 9.18
C VAL A 207 -11.81 -4.17 8.66
N ASN A 208 -12.59 -4.82 9.52
CA ASN A 208 -13.90 -5.32 9.13
C ASN A 208 -14.95 -4.20 9.09
N ARG A 209 -16.13 -4.49 8.54
CA ARG A 209 -17.26 -3.54 8.46
C ARG A 209 -17.53 -2.86 9.79
N GLY A 210 -17.70 -3.62 10.88
CA GLY A 210 -17.99 -3.07 12.19
C GLY A 210 -16.92 -2.10 12.70
N GLY A 211 -15.64 -2.43 12.54
CA GLY A 211 -14.54 -1.55 12.92
C GLY A 211 -14.50 -0.27 12.07
N MET A 212 -14.76 -0.38 10.77
CA MET A 212 -14.80 0.78 9.87
C MET A 212 -16.01 1.67 10.18
N SER A 213 -17.19 1.10 10.42
CA SER A 213 -18.38 1.84 10.81
C SER A 213 -18.21 2.56 12.14
N LEU A 214 -17.51 1.95 13.11
CA LEU A 214 -17.19 2.61 14.38
C LEU A 214 -16.28 3.82 14.16
N MET A 215 -15.21 3.69 13.37
CA MET A 215 -14.28 4.80 13.10
C MET A 215 -14.92 5.95 12.32
N THR A 216 -15.80 5.62 11.38
CA THR A 216 -16.45 6.60 10.48
C THR A 216 -17.77 7.12 11.02
N ARG A 217 -18.21 6.70 12.22
CA ARG A 217 -19.58 6.95 12.73
C ARG A 217 -20.66 6.60 11.69
N ASN A 218 -20.58 5.38 11.16
CA ASN A 218 -21.44 4.84 10.09
C ASN A 218 -21.30 5.54 8.73
N GLY A 219 -20.12 6.09 8.42
CA GLY A 219 -19.79 6.70 7.13
C GLY A 219 -19.94 8.22 7.08
N ASP A 220 -20.35 8.85 8.19
CA ASP A 220 -20.53 10.30 8.28
C ASP A 220 -19.19 11.06 8.36
N GLU A 221 -18.20 10.45 9.03
CA GLU A 221 -16.89 11.02 9.29
C GLU A 221 -15.79 10.37 8.45
N ALA A 222 -14.70 11.11 8.26
CA ALA A 222 -13.48 10.58 7.67
C ALA A 222 -12.68 9.75 8.69
N VAL A 223 -11.89 8.81 8.17
CA VAL A 223 -10.85 8.13 8.93
C VAL A 223 -9.54 8.88 8.73
N GLU A 224 -8.86 9.16 9.83
CA GLU A 224 -7.52 9.71 9.83
C GLU A 224 -6.51 8.56 9.79
N MET A 225 -5.51 8.69 8.92
CA MET A 225 -4.43 7.74 8.76
C MET A 225 -3.09 8.41 9.02
N GLU A 226 -2.29 7.84 9.89
CA GLU A 226 -0.88 8.16 10.05
C GLU A 226 -0.03 7.09 9.38
N VAL A 227 0.95 7.50 8.57
CA VAL A 227 1.94 6.61 7.96
C VAL A 227 3.33 7.11 8.30
N CYS A 228 4.14 6.25 8.91
CA CYS A 228 5.55 6.51 9.19
C CYS A 228 6.41 5.48 8.47
N ILE A 229 7.40 5.91 7.70
CA ILE A 229 8.29 5.01 6.95
C ILE A 229 9.66 4.96 7.64
N ASP A 230 10.19 3.74 7.81
CA ASP A 230 11.55 3.51 8.31
C ASP A 230 12.24 2.39 7.54
N GLU A 231 13.54 2.55 7.38
CA GLU A 231 14.43 1.53 6.83
C GLU A 231 14.81 0.61 7.98
N GLY A 232 14.56 -0.69 7.84
CA GLY A 232 14.90 -1.67 8.87
C GLY A 232 16.33 -1.47 9.39
N ARG A 233 16.56 -1.65 10.69
CA ARG A 233 17.90 -1.57 11.27
C ARG A 233 18.78 -2.62 10.59
N THR A 234 19.80 -2.18 9.86
CA THR A 234 21.00 -3.01 9.68
C THR A 234 21.64 -3.09 11.06
N GLU A 235 21.46 -4.22 11.74
CA GLU A 235 22.43 -4.62 12.76
C GLU A 235 23.78 -4.74 12.04
N ILE A 236 24.73 -3.89 12.43
CA ILE A 236 26.13 -3.94 12.01
C ILE A 236 26.88 -4.72 13.07
#